data_AF-A0A074ZYS7-F1
#
_entry.id   AF-A0A074ZYS7-F1
#
_cell.length_a   1.000
_cell.length_b   1.000
_cell.length_c   1.000
_cell.angle_alpha   90.00
_cell.angle_beta   90.00
_cell.angle_gamma   90.00
#
_symmetry.space_group_name_H-M   'P 1'
#
loop_
_entity.id
_entity.type
_entity.pdbx_description
1 polymer ?
#
loop_
_entity_poly.entity_id
_entity_poly.type
_entity_poly.pdbx_seq_one_letter_code
_entity_poly.pdbx_strand_id
1 'polypeptide(L)'
;MQFGFWENSTEVASVVVSIWCLATRSDRLYNSASLLSELNEEYWRRRRFSNCEVLEQEETGVFTLAITVDREKLRPEHQNLPRDFYLWVLNRQLNLQEIGCATLAGEIQNVGARLTFPSKWCMCEKLQSRKFENGLRIEKCILLDRVTEPLHTEYVATYEVKFDHPVSRGDAVRLLGDLNGGRKRCRFNMVPLSND
;
A
#
# COMPACT_ATOMS: atom_id res chain seq x y z
N MET A 1 19.14 14.57 1.46
CA MET A 1 19.42 13.68 0.32
C MET A 1 18.14 13.68 -0.50
N GLN A 2 18.15 14.37 -1.65
CA GLN A 2 16.97 14.56 -2.51
C GLN A 2 16.68 13.25 -3.25
N PHE A 3 15.54 12.62 -2.99
CA PHE A 3 15.06 11.47 -3.76
C PHE A 3 13.99 11.95 -4.73
N GLY A 4 14.43 12.50 -5.86
CA GLY A 4 13.55 12.74 -7.00
C GLY A 4 13.37 11.45 -7.79
N PHE A 5 12.13 11.09 -8.08
CA PHE A 5 11.83 10.16 -9.17
C PHE A 5 10.63 10.65 -9.96
N TRP A 6 10.59 10.22 -11.23
CA TRP A 6 9.61 10.52 -12.28
C TRP A 6 9.91 11.71 -13.20
N GLU A 7 11.15 11.84 -13.66
CA GLU A 7 11.39 12.35 -15.02
C GLU A 7 12.74 11.84 -15.53
N ASN A 8 12.67 10.84 -16.43
CA ASN A 8 13.77 10.24 -17.18
C ASN A 8 14.86 9.46 -16.41
N SER A 9 14.96 8.16 -16.76
CA SER A 9 16.00 7.19 -16.42
C SER A 9 15.94 6.53 -15.03
N THR A 10 15.56 5.24 -15.00
CA THR A 10 16.38 4.11 -14.50
C THR A 10 15.52 2.85 -14.35
N GLU A 11 16.15 1.70 -14.60
CA GLU A 11 15.62 0.32 -14.60
C GLU A 11 15.08 -0.15 -13.22
N VAL A 12 15.25 0.69 -12.20
CA VAL A 12 15.03 0.41 -10.79
C VAL A 12 14.19 1.54 -10.17
N ALA A 13 13.08 1.18 -9.52
CA ALA A 13 12.20 2.13 -8.84
C ALA A 13 12.22 1.89 -7.32
N SER A 14 12.47 2.92 -6.54
CA SER A 14 12.30 2.86 -5.08
C SER A 14 10.83 3.07 -4.72
N VAL A 15 10.28 2.18 -3.89
CA VAL A 15 8.93 2.30 -3.33
C VAL A 15 9.01 2.28 -1.81
N VAL A 16 8.09 2.99 -1.16
CA VAL A 16 7.95 2.93 0.29
C VAL A 16 6.80 2.01 0.67
N VAL A 17 7.02 1.28 1.76
CA VAL A 17 6.05 0.36 2.32
C VAL A 17 5.86 0.73 3.77
N SER A 18 4.63 1.01 4.15
CA SER A 18 4.26 1.22 5.54
C SER A 18 3.66 -0.05 6.11
N ILE A 19 4.17 -0.47 7.26
CA ILE A 19 3.72 -1.66 7.95
C ILE A 19 3.08 -1.20 9.24
N TRP A 20 1.80 -1.50 9.39
CA TRP A 20 1.17 -1.41 10.68
C TRP A 20 1.28 -2.76 11.38
N CYS A 21 2.10 -2.81 12.42
CA CYS A 21 2.16 -3.97 13.30
C CYS A 21 1.11 -3.78 14.39
N LEU A 22 0.10 -4.67 14.44
CA LEU A 22 -0.71 -4.86 15.64
C LEU A 22 0.24 -5.16 16.80
N ALA A 23 0.46 -4.17 17.66
CA ALA A 23 1.37 -4.22 18.79
C ALA A 23 0.96 -5.36 19.73
N THR A 24 1.52 -6.54 19.50
CA THR A 24 1.39 -7.68 20.43
C THR A 24 2.73 -8.34 20.76
N ARG A 25 3.88 -7.82 20.28
CA ARG A 25 5.21 -8.13 20.83
C ARG A 25 6.29 -7.19 20.28
N SER A 26 6.84 -6.38 21.18
CA SER A 26 7.98 -5.46 21.00
C SER A 26 9.25 -6.13 20.44
N ASP A 27 9.40 -7.45 20.58
CA ASP A 27 10.65 -8.15 20.23
C ASP A 27 10.82 -8.51 18.74
N ARG A 28 9.81 -8.27 17.89
CA ARG A 28 9.91 -8.54 16.43
C ARG A 28 10.40 -7.35 15.59
N LEU A 29 10.72 -6.23 16.23
CA LEU A 29 11.06 -4.96 15.58
C LEU A 29 12.40 -4.98 14.84
N TYR A 30 13.40 -5.70 15.36
CA TYR A 30 14.71 -5.86 14.70
C TYR A 30 14.67 -6.71 13.42
N ASN A 31 13.55 -7.40 13.16
CA ASN A 31 13.40 -8.33 12.05
C ASN A 31 12.35 -7.87 11.03
N SER A 32 11.90 -6.61 11.00
CA SER A 32 10.86 -6.17 10.04
C SER A 32 11.29 -6.38 8.57
N ALA A 33 12.54 -6.05 8.23
CA ALA A 33 13.15 -6.35 6.93
C ALA A 33 13.32 -7.87 6.70
N SER A 34 13.76 -8.61 7.72
CA SER A 34 13.88 -10.08 7.66
C SER A 34 12.52 -10.73 7.39
N LEU A 35 11.49 -10.32 8.13
CA LEU A 35 10.12 -10.82 8.05
C LEU A 35 9.50 -10.50 6.70
N LEU A 36 9.74 -9.30 6.17
CA LEU A 36 9.33 -8.91 4.83
C LEU A 36 10.05 -9.76 3.75
N SER A 37 11.33 -10.04 3.95
CA SER A 37 12.11 -10.90 3.04
C SER A 37 11.68 -12.36 3.08
N GLU A 38 11.39 -12.89 4.26
CA GLU A 38 10.90 -14.25 4.52
C GLU A 38 9.50 -14.46 3.93
N LEU A 39 8.65 -13.42 3.94
CA LEU A 39 7.29 -13.54 3.46
C LEU A 39 7.18 -13.73 1.94
N ASN A 40 8.16 -13.30 1.15
CA ASN A 40 8.20 -13.65 -0.27
C ASN A 40 9.64 -13.88 -0.75
N GLU A 41 10.30 -14.85 -0.14
CA GLU A 41 11.73 -15.16 -0.33
C GLU A 41 12.11 -15.29 -1.82
N GLU A 42 11.23 -15.84 -2.66
CA GLU A 42 11.50 -16.00 -4.08
C GLU A 42 11.75 -14.66 -4.79
N TYR A 43 10.98 -13.62 -4.45
CA TYR A 43 11.10 -12.30 -5.08
C TYR A 43 12.38 -11.59 -4.63
N TRP A 44 12.78 -11.76 -3.38
CA TRP A 44 14.04 -11.23 -2.84
C TRP A 44 15.25 -11.97 -3.44
N ARG A 45 15.21 -13.30 -3.47
CA ARG A 45 16.27 -14.13 -4.06
C ARG A 45 16.47 -13.86 -5.55
N ARG A 46 15.38 -13.59 -6.28
CA ARG A 46 15.42 -13.21 -7.70
C ARG A 46 15.75 -11.73 -7.93
N ARG A 47 16.05 -10.96 -6.87
CA ARG A 47 16.35 -9.53 -6.90
C ARG A 47 15.27 -8.69 -7.58
N ARG A 48 13.99 -9.10 -7.44
CA ARG A 48 12.83 -8.28 -7.80
C ARG A 48 12.59 -7.21 -6.73
N PHE A 49 12.76 -7.61 -5.47
CA PHE A 49 12.83 -6.72 -4.33
C PHE A 49 14.25 -6.75 -3.76
N SER A 50 14.78 -5.58 -3.40
CA SER A 50 16.08 -5.43 -2.75
C SER A 50 16.08 -4.22 -1.82
N ASN A 51 17.17 -4.05 -1.06
CA ASN A 51 17.42 -2.89 -0.17
C ASN A 51 16.21 -2.55 0.71
N CYS A 52 16.00 -3.35 1.75
CA CYS A 52 14.96 -3.11 2.75
C CYS A 52 15.55 -2.29 3.90
N GLU A 53 15.20 -1.02 3.98
CA GLU A 53 15.71 -0.11 5.02
C GLU A 53 14.56 0.44 5.86
N VAL A 54 14.73 0.46 7.18
CA VAL A 54 13.78 1.11 8.09
C VAL A 54 14.06 2.61 8.04
N LEU A 55 13.08 3.38 7.56
CA LEU A 55 13.19 4.85 7.47
C LEU A 55 12.69 5.53 8.75
N GLU A 56 11.55 5.08 9.27
CA GLU A 56 10.87 5.78 10.37
C GLU A 56 9.99 4.81 11.17
N GLN A 57 9.83 5.13 12.45
CA GLN A 57 8.83 4.54 13.34
C GLN A 57 7.97 5.66 13.93
N GLU A 58 6.68 5.66 13.60
CA GLU A 58 5.72 6.60 14.16
C GLU A 58 5.25 6.15 15.56
N GLU A 59 4.89 7.10 16.43
CA GLU A 59 4.27 6.81 17.75
C GLU A 59 2.98 5.99 17.63
N THR A 60 2.35 6.05 16.45
CA THR A 60 1.15 5.29 16.09
C THR A 60 1.40 3.78 15.95
N GLY A 61 2.67 3.33 15.99
CA GLY A 61 3.10 1.94 15.78
C GLY A 61 3.27 1.56 14.30
N VAL A 62 3.28 2.55 13.41
CA VAL A 62 3.54 2.37 11.98
C VAL A 62 5.04 2.42 11.70
N PHE A 63 5.53 1.43 10.98
CA PHE A 63 6.91 1.35 10.49
C PHE A 63 6.94 1.72 9.03
N THR A 64 7.88 2.58 8.65
CA THR A 64 8.13 2.92 7.26
C THR A 64 9.39 2.21 6.80
N LEU A 65 9.26 1.39 5.75
CA LEU A 65 10.37 0.73 5.07
C LEU A 65 10.53 1.30 3.67
N ALA A 66 11.77 1.53 3.24
CA ALA A 66 12.09 1.66 1.83
C ALA A 66 12.39 0.28 1.24
N ILE A 67 11.89 0.02 0.03
CA ILE A 67 12.22 -1.16 -0.76
C ILE A 67 12.57 -0.71 -2.17
N THR A 68 13.62 -1.28 -2.71
CA THR A 68 13.96 -1.13 -4.13
C THR A 68 13.25 -2.21 -4.95
N VAL A 69 12.57 -1.81 -6.01
CA VAL A 69 11.89 -2.70 -6.97
C VAL A 69 12.59 -2.62 -8.31
N ASP A 70 13.06 -3.76 -8.79
CA ASP A 70 13.59 -3.87 -10.16
C ASP A 70 12.42 -4.04 -11.13
N ARG A 71 12.17 -3.00 -11.94
CA ARG A 71 11.02 -2.93 -12.84
C ARG A 71 11.17 -3.91 -14.00
N GLU A 72 12.38 -4.10 -14.50
CA GLU A 72 12.65 -4.99 -15.64
C GLU A 72 12.40 -6.46 -15.29
N LYS A 73 12.60 -6.83 -14.02
CA LYS A 73 12.31 -8.18 -13.52
C LYS A 73 10.83 -8.41 -13.19
N LEU A 74 9.98 -7.40 -13.30
CA LEU A 74 8.52 -7.58 -13.24
C LEU A 74 8.01 -8.14 -14.56
N ARG A 75 6.83 -8.76 -14.52
CA ARG A 75 6.19 -9.24 -15.75
C ARG A 75 5.87 -8.05 -16.67
N PRO A 76 5.95 -8.21 -18.01
CA PRO A 76 5.72 -7.12 -18.95
C PRO A 76 4.40 -6.38 -18.73
N GLU A 77 3.32 -7.11 -18.40
CA GLU A 77 2.00 -6.53 -18.13
C GLU A 77 1.97 -5.59 -16.90
N HIS A 78 2.94 -5.69 -15.99
CA HIS A 78 3.03 -4.85 -14.80
C HIS A 78 3.94 -3.65 -14.97
N GLN A 79 4.80 -3.65 -15.99
CA GLN A 79 5.84 -2.64 -16.13
C GLN A 79 5.24 -1.27 -16.44
N ASN A 80 4.15 -1.21 -17.20
CA ASN A 80 3.57 0.05 -17.70
C ASN A 80 2.21 0.39 -17.07
N LEU A 81 1.92 -0.16 -15.89
CA LEU A 81 0.69 0.16 -15.18
C LEU A 81 0.71 1.59 -14.65
N PRO A 82 -0.44 2.29 -14.65
CA PRO A 82 -0.59 3.52 -13.89
C PRO A 82 -0.20 3.31 -12.43
N ARG A 83 0.40 4.34 -11.81
CA ARG A 83 0.99 4.29 -10.46
C ARG A 83 0.12 3.57 -9.43
N ASP A 84 -1.16 3.89 -9.42
CA ASP A 84 -2.08 3.40 -8.40
C ASP A 84 -2.33 1.89 -8.52
N PHE A 85 -2.41 1.38 -9.75
CA PHE A 85 -2.52 -0.05 -10.04
C PHE A 85 -1.17 -0.76 -9.88
N TYR A 86 -0.07 -0.10 -10.23
CA TYR A 86 1.28 -0.61 -10.01
C TYR A 86 1.55 -0.86 -8.52
N LEU A 87 1.26 0.11 -7.66
CA LEU A 87 1.38 -0.02 -6.21
C LEU A 87 0.49 -1.14 -5.67
N TRP A 88 -0.73 -1.30 -6.19
CA TRP A 88 -1.60 -2.40 -5.80
C TRP A 88 -1.00 -3.78 -6.17
N VAL A 89 -0.47 -3.93 -7.39
CA VAL A 89 0.18 -5.17 -7.82
C VAL A 89 1.38 -5.51 -6.95
N LEU A 90 2.23 -4.52 -6.65
CA LEU A 90 3.38 -4.71 -5.78
C LEU A 90 2.97 -5.05 -4.34
N ASN A 91 1.95 -4.39 -3.80
CA ASN A 91 1.44 -4.69 -2.46
C ASN A 91 0.93 -6.14 -2.38
N ARG A 92 0.23 -6.60 -3.42
CA ARG A 92 -0.19 -7.99 -3.56
C ARG A 92 1.00 -8.94 -3.63
N GLN A 93 2.04 -8.61 -4.38
CA GLN A 93 3.26 -9.42 -4.47
C GLN A 93 3.98 -9.53 -3.13
N LEU A 94 4.09 -8.46 -2.35
CA LEU A 94 4.63 -8.52 -0.98
C LEU A 94 3.77 -9.36 -0.04
N ASN A 95 2.45 -9.29 -0.20
CA ASN A 95 1.50 -10.06 0.59
C ASN A 95 1.22 -11.46 0.00
N LEU A 96 2.23 -12.15 -0.55
CA LEU A 96 2.10 -13.54 -1.05
C LEU A 96 1.00 -13.76 -2.12
N GLN A 97 0.82 -12.79 -3.01
CA GLN A 97 -0.24 -12.80 -4.02
C GLN A 97 -1.66 -12.76 -3.45
N GLU A 98 -1.83 -12.37 -2.19
CA GLU A 98 -3.14 -12.29 -1.54
C GLU A 98 -4.08 -11.39 -2.32
N ILE A 99 -5.27 -11.91 -2.59
CA ILE A 99 -6.28 -11.21 -3.35
C ILE A 99 -7.06 -10.28 -2.43
N GLY A 100 -7.29 -9.06 -2.89
CA GLY A 100 -8.22 -8.13 -2.23
C GLY A 100 -7.68 -7.35 -1.06
N CYS A 101 -6.36 -7.27 -0.91
CA CYS A 101 -5.75 -6.26 -0.04
C CYS A 101 -6.01 -4.86 -0.61
N ALA A 102 -6.49 -3.96 0.24
CA ALA A 102 -6.54 -2.55 -0.06
C ALA A 102 -5.15 -1.93 0.04
N THR A 103 -4.87 -0.98 -0.86
CA THR A 103 -3.57 -0.30 -0.98
C THR A 103 -3.78 1.21 -1.00
N LEU A 104 -2.92 1.96 -0.30
CA LEU A 104 -2.92 3.41 -0.35
C LEU A 104 -2.09 3.83 -1.56
N ALA A 105 -2.74 4.28 -2.62
CA ALA A 105 -2.11 4.50 -3.91
C ALA A 105 -1.67 5.95 -4.15
N GLY A 106 -2.12 6.87 -3.30
CA GLY A 106 -1.87 8.31 -3.40
C GLY A 106 -1.31 8.90 -2.12
N GLU A 107 -0.82 10.13 -2.21
CA GLU A 107 -0.50 10.92 -1.03
C GLU A 107 -1.76 11.16 -0.21
N ILE A 108 -1.58 11.22 1.11
CA ILE A 108 -2.63 11.60 2.03
C ILE A 108 -2.68 13.12 2.02
N GLN A 109 -3.70 13.68 1.39
CA GLN A 109 -3.87 15.11 1.26
C GLN A 109 -4.83 15.59 2.33
N ASN A 110 -4.33 16.14 3.45
CA ASN A 110 -5.09 16.71 4.57
C ASN A 110 -6.35 15.89 4.97
N VAL A 111 -7.45 16.06 4.22
CA VAL A 111 -8.76 15.43 4.40
C VAL A 111 -9.06 14.25 3.46
N GLY A 112 -8.10 13.72 2.70
CA GLY A 112 -8.38 12.64 1.75
C GLY A 112 -7.22 11.70 1.44
N ALA A 113 -7.56 10.53 0.94
CA ALA A 113 -6.63 9.49 0.52
C ALA A 113 -7.12 8.78 -0.75
N ARG A 114 -6.20 8.16 -1.49
CA ARG A 114 -6.54 7.28 -2.62
C ARG A 114 -6.37 5.82 -2.24
N LEU A 115 -7.44 5.05 -2.39
CA LEU A 115 -7.47 3.62 -2.10
C LEU A 115 -7.65 2.82 -3.38
N THR A 116 -6.74 1.88 -3.65
CA THR A 116 -6.81 0.97 -4.79
C THR A 116 -7.02 -0.46 -4.33
N PHE A 117 -8.04 -1.13 -4.88
CA PHE A 117 -8.48 -2.47 -4.48
C PHE A 117 -9.51 -3.06 -5.44
N PRO A 118 -9.88 -4.36 -5.33
CA PRO A 118 -10.85 -4.96 -6.24
C PRO A 118 -12.18 -4.21 -6.29
N SER A 119 -12.58 -3.89 -7.52
CA SER A 119 -13.80 -3.18 -7.87
C SER A 119 -15.03 -4.02 -7.53
N LYS A 120 -15.87 -3.51 -6.63
CA LYS A 120 -17.21 -4.06 -6.37
C LYS A 120 -18.23 -2.93 -6.43
N TRP A 121 -19.42 -3.25 -6.92
CA TRP A 121 -20.46 -2.26 -7.22
C TRP A 121 -20.88 -1.39 -6.02
N CYS A 122 -20.86 -1.93 -4.79
CA CYS A 122 -21.25 -1.24 -3.56
C CYS A 122 -20.07 -0.79 -2.69
N MET A 123 -18.90 -0.52 -3.30
CA MET A 123 -17.70 -0.30 -2.51
C MET A 123 -17.70 1.00 -1.72
N CYS A 124 -18.14 2.11 -2.34
CA CYS A 124 -18.21 3.38 -1.65
C CYS A 124 -19.21 3.36 -0.48
N GLU A 125 -20.38 2.76 -0.67
CA GLU A 125 -21.37 2.57 0.40
C GLU A 125 -20.76 1.79 1.58
N LYS A 126 -20.02 0.71 1.29
CA LYS A 126 -19.32 -0.07 2.32
C LYS A 126 -18.29 0.76 3.07
N LEU A 127 -17.48 1.55 2.36
CA LEU A 127 -16.49 2.43 2.97
C LEU A 127 -17.13 3.51 3.84
N GLN A 128 -18.19 4.17 3.37
CA GLN A 128 -18.88 5.22 4.11
C GLN A 128 -19.67 4.69 5.32
N SER A 129 -20.15 3.44 5.26
CA SER A 129 -20.86 2.80 6.37
C SER A 129 -19.94 2.31 7.50
N ARG A 130 -18.63 2.21 7.26
CA ARG A 130 -17.66 1.74 8.26
C ARG A 130 -17.51 2.76 9.39
N LYS A 131 -17.47 2.25 10.62
CA LYS A 131 -17.05 2.99 11.81
C LYS A 131 -15.67 2.51 12.19
N PHE A 132 -14.72 3.43 12.25
CA PHE A 132 -13.34 3.13 12.65
C PHE A 132 -13.19 3.33 14.15
N GLU A 133 -12.28 2.59 14.79
CA GLU A 133 -12.14 2.57 16.25
C GLU A 133 -11.74 3.94 16.82
N ASN A 134 -11.00 4.73 16.06
CA ASN A 134 -10.60 6.10 16.42
C ASN A 134 -11.69 7.16 16.16
N GLY A 135 -12.90 6.76 15.74
CA GLY A 135 -14.01 7.66 15.46
C GLY A 135 -13.98 8.30 14.08
N LEU A 136 -12.93 8.06 13.28
CA LEU A 136 -12.80 8.54 11.91
C LEU A 136 -14.00 8.11 11.06
N ARG A 137 -14.43 8.97 10.12
CA ARG A 137 -15.49 8.64 9.17
C ARG A 137 -15.09 9.01 7.75
N ILE A 138 -15.54 8.18 6.80
CA ILE A 138 -15.43 8.51 5.37
C ILE A 138 -16.72 9.23 4.97
N GLU A 139 -16.63 10.54 4.76
CA GLU A 139 -17.77 11.35 4.31
C GLU A 139 -18.04 11.19 2.82
N LYS A 140 -16.97 11.13 2.02
CA LYS A 140 -17.07 11.05 0.56
C LYS A 140 -16.24 9.90 0.04
N CYS A 141 -16.79 9.20 -0.95
CA CYS A 141 -16.06 8.22 -1.74
C CYS A 141 -16.40 8.42 -3.22
N ILE A 142 -15.38 8.50 -4.07
CA ILE A 142 -15.53 8.74 -5.51
C ILE A 142 -14.67 7.72 -6.24
N LEU A 143 -15.27 6.98 -7.19
CA LEU A 143 -14.51 6.17 -8.13
C LEU A 143 -13.73 7.10 -9.07
N LEU A 144 -12.40 7.02 -9.03
CA LEU A 144 -11.52 7.81 -9.90
C LEU A 144 -11.21 7.07 -11.20
N ASP A 145 -10.82 5.81 -11.08
CA ASP A 145 -10.38 5.00 -12.21
C ASP A 145 -10.64 3.51 -11.97
N ARG A 146 -10.73 2.75 -13.06
CA ARG A 146 -10.91 1.30 -13.05
C ARG A 146 -10.20 0.70 -14.26
N VAL A 147 -9.45 -0.37 -14.02
CA VAL A 147 -8.84 -1.14 -15.10
C VAL A 147 -9.90 -1.66 -16.08
N THR A 148 -9.63 -1.54 -17.37
CA THR A 148 -10.49 -2.06 -18.45
C THR A 148 -10.35 -3.57 -18.60
N GLU A 149 -9.14 -4.08 -18.36
CA GLU A 149 -8.80 -5.50 -18.37
C GLU A 149 -8.45 -5.98 -16.95
N PRO A 150 -8.79 -7.22 -16.59
CA PRO A 150 -8.47 -7.75 -15.27
C PRO A 150 -6.95 -7.81 -15.08
N LEU A 151 -6.46 -7.22 -14.00
CA LEU A 151 -5.08 -7.41 -13.57
C LEU A 151 -4.98 -8.77 -12.88
N HIS A 152 -4.31 -9.71 -13.55
CA HIS A 152 -4.36 -11.14 -13.26
C HIS A 152 -5.76 -11.73 -13.40
N THR A 153 -6.59 -11.63 -12.36
CA THR A 153 -7.93 -12.22 -12.29
C THR A 153 -8.95 -11.25 -11.69
N GLU A 154 -8.56 -10.01 -11.41
CA GLU A 154 -9.37 -9.04 -10.68
C GLU A 154 -9.55 -7.76 -11.47
N TYR A 155 -10.77 -7.24 -11.50
CA TYR A 155 -11.01 -5.85 -11.87
C TYR A 155 -10.67 -4.99 -10.66
N VAL A 156 -9.67 -4.12 -10.81
CA VAL A 156 -9.19 -3.23 -9.76
C VAL A 156 -9.67 -1.81 -10.04
N ALA A 157 -10.04 -1.10 -8.98
CA ALA A 157 -10.45 0.29 -9.06
C ALA A 157 -9.74 1.13 -8.01
N THR A 158 -9.57 2.40 -8.33
CA THR A 158 -9.03 3.42 -7.45
C THR A 158 -10.13 4.39 -7.06
N TYR A 159 -10.23 4.65 -5.76
CA TYR A 159 -11.22 5.53 -5.17
C TYR A 159 -10.54 6.67 -4.41
N GLU A 160 -11.06 7.88 -4.56
CA GLU A 160 -10.78 8.98 -3.64
C GLU A 160 -11.73 8.86 -2.45
N VAL A 161 -11.19 8.78 -1.24
CA VAL A 161 -11.95 8.90 0.00
C VAL A 161 -11.65 10.23 0.66
N LYS A 162 -12.69 10.90 1.18
CA LYS A 162 -12.55 12.08 2.02
C LYS A 162 -13.09 11.79 3.41
N PHE A 163 -12.33 12.27 4.38
CA PHE A 163 -12.58 12.10 5.79
C PHE A 163 -13.31 13.31 6.36
N ASP A 164 -13.99 13.13 7.49
CA ASP A 164 -14.70 14.17 8.24
C ASP A 164 -13.77 15.20 8.89
N HIS A 165 -12.51 14.84 9.11
CA HIS A 165 -11.48 15.73 9.61
C HIS A 165 -10.11 15.35 9.02
N PRO A 166 -9.08 16.21 9.15
CA PRO A 166 -7.74 15.85 8.72
C PRO A 166 -7.26 14.53 9.34
N VAL A 167 -6.55 13.72 8.56
CA VAL A 167 -6.10 12.38 8.97
C VAL A 167 -4.59 12.31 8.89
N SER A 168 -3.95 11.86 9.97
CA SER A 168 -2.52 11.60 9.98
C SER A 168 -2.17 10.42 9.06
N ARG A 169 -0.92 10.34 8.63
CA ARG A 169 -0.45 9.17 7.87
C ARG A 169 -0.66 7.86 8.63
N GLY A 170 -0.30 7.84 9.92
CA GLY A 170 -0.51 6.69 10.79
C GLY A 170 -1.98 6.24 10.86
N ASP A 171 -2.93 7.18 10.96
CA ASP A 171 -4.35 6.85 11.00
C ASP A 171 -4.88 6.31 9.66
N ALA A 172 -4.40 6.82 8.54
CA ALA A 172 -4.75 6.28 7.22
C ALA A 172 -4.19 4.86 7.01
N VAL A 173 -2.99 4.57 7.53
CA VAL A 173 -2.42 3.22 7.49
C VAL A 173 -3.17 2.27 8.44
N ARG A 174 -3.61 2.74 9.62
CA ARG A 174 -4.49 1.98 10.53
C ARG A 174 -5.83 1.67 9.88
N LEU A 175 -6.44 2.64 9.20
CA LEU A 175 -7.62 2.45 8.37
C LEU A 175 -7.43 1.31 7.36
N LEU A 176 -6.29 1.28 6.66
CA LEU A 176 -5.98 0.15 5.78
C LEU A 176 -5.87 -1.17 6.56
N GLY A 177 -5.24 -1.15 7.73
CA GLY A 177 -5.24 -2.26 8.68
C GLY A 177 -6.65 -2.79 8.96
N ASP A 178 -7.61 -1.92 9.23
CA ASP A 178 -9.00 -2.29 9.51
C ASP A 178 -9.76 -2.79 8.27
N LEU A 179 -9.51 -2.18 7.11
CA LEU A 179 -10.07 -2.63 5.83
C LEU A 179 -9.52 -4.01 5.43
N ASN A 180 -8.27 -4.27 5.79
CA ASN A 180 -7.58 -5.54 5.55
C ASN A 180 -7.76 -6.56 6.70
N GLY A 181 -8.25 -6.12 7.88
CA GLY A 181 -8.19 -6.82 9.17
C GLY A 181 -8.97 -8.13 9.31
N GLY A 182 -9.64 -8.59 8.26
CA GLY A 182 -10.24 -9.93 8.16
C GLY A 182 -9.44 -10.92 7.30
N ARG A 183 -8.33 -10.49 6.68
CA ARG A 183 -7.57 -11.27 5.71
C ARG A 183 -6.21 -11.65 6.32
N LYS A 184 -5.99 -12.96 6.50
CA LYS A 184 -4.78 -13.51 7.17
C LYS A 184 -3.44 -13.05 6.57
N ARG A 185 -3.45 -12.59 5.31
CA ARG A 185 -2.24 -12.31 4.51
C ARG A 185 -2.09 -10.84 4.06
N CYS A 186 -3.04 -9.95 4.33
CA CYS A 186 -2.88 -8.52 4.03
C CYS A 186 -2.18 -7.80 5.19
N ARG A 187 -0.88 -8.09 5.36
CA ARG A 187 -0.07 -7.62 6.49
C ARG A 187 0.71 -6.34 6.20
N PHE A 188 0.97 -6.07 4.92
CA PHE A 188 1.71 -4.90 4.47
C PHE A 188 0.82 -3.96 3.68
N ASN A 189 1.09 -2.67 3.83
CA ASN A 189 0.41 -1.62 3.09
C ASN A 189 1.46 -0.81 2.34
N MET A 190 1.42 -0.83 1.01
CA MET A 190 2.23 0.12 0.25
C MET A 190 1.63 1.51 0.35
N VAL A 191 2.52 2.50 0.51
CA VAL A 191 2.18 3.92 0.43
C VAL A 191 3.22 4.59 -0.46
N PRO A 192 2.85 5.53 -1.32
CA PRO A 192 3.85 6.28 -2.05
C PRO A 192 4.73 7.11 -1.10
N LEU A 193 5.98 7.33 -1.48
CA LEU A 193 6.80 8.41 -0.92
C LEU A 193 6.05 9.73 -1.13
N SER A 194 5.85 10.51 -0.07
CA SER A 194 5.53 11.92 -0.21
C SER A 194 6.80 12.63 -0.70
N ASN A 195 6.66 13.42 -1.75
CA ASN A 195 7.68 14.42 -2.05
C ASN A 195 7.46 15.57 -1.06
N ASP A 196 8.27 15.65 -0.02
CA ASP A 196 8.47 16.93 0.68
C ASP A 196 9.25 17.89 -0.24
#